data_AF-A0A973SSA6-F1
#
_entry.id   AF-A0A973SSA6-F1
#
_cell.length_a   1.000
_cell.length_b   1.000
_cell.length_c   1.000
_cell.angle_alpha   90.00
_cell.angle_beta   90.00
_cell.angle_gamma   90.00
#
_symmetry.space_group_name_H-M   'P 1'
#
loop_
_entity.id
_entity.type
_entity.pdbx_description
1 polymer ?
#
loop_
_entity_poly.entity_id
_entity_poly.type
_entity_poly.pdbx_seq_one_letter_code
_entity_poly.pdbx_strand_id
1 'polypeptide(L)' 'TPELDDPRPIKPLPGRPPSLDDAFTGCPFAPRCPHAAAVCEERPPALVDGAACHLLEV' A
#
# COMPACT_ATOMS: atom_id res chain seq x y z
N THR A 1 17.31 0.49 -5.91
CA THR A 1 16.40 0.24 -7.05
C THR A 1 16.63 -1.18 -7.51
N PRO A 2 15.60 -1.99 -7.81
CA PRO A 2 15.83 -3.30 -8.44
C PRO A 2 16.58 -3.11 -9.76
N GLU A 3 17.57 -3.97 -10.04
CA GLU A 3 18.21 -4.00 -11.35
C GLU A 3 17.30 -4.75 -12.33
N LEU A 4 17.10 -4.20 -13.54
CA LEU A 4 16.17 -4.75 -14.52
C LEU A 4 16.62 -6.12 -15.06
N ASP A 5 17.93 -6.38 -15.05
CA ASP A 5 18.54 -7.65 -15.53
C ASP A 5 18.81 -8.66 -14.40
N ASP A 6 18.30 -8.40 -13.20
CA ASP A 6 18.45 -9.30 -12.07
C ASP A 6 17.63 -10.58 -12.26
N PRO A 7 18.25 -11.78 -12.25
CA PRO A 7 17.55 -13.04 -12.45
C PRO A 7 16.67 -13.45 -11.25
N ARG A 8 16.70 -12.73 -10.12
CA ARG A 8 15.89 -13.06 -8.96
C ARG A 8 14.39 -12.99 -9.28
N PRO A 9 13.59 -13.96 -8.79
CA PRO A 9 12.15 -13.95 -9.01
C PRO A 9 11.50 -12.76 -8.31
N ILE A 10 10.73 -11.98 -9.08
CA ILE A 10 9.94 -10.86 -8.57
C ILE A 10 8.57 -11.38 -8.12
N LYS A 11 8.16 -11.03 -6.90
CA LYS A 11 6.79 -11.23 -6.43
C LYS A 11 5.99 -9.95 -6.66
N PRO A 12 5.19 -9.84 -7.74
CA PRO A 12 4.40 -8.63 -7.98
C PRO A 12 3.31 -8.50 -6.92
N LEU A 13 2.97 -7.25 -6.60
CA LEU A 13 1.77 -6.97 -5.82
C LEU A 13 0.55 -7.22 -6.73
N PRO A 14 -0.45 -7.99 -6.29
CA PRO A 14 -1.61 -8.27 -7.12
C PRO A 14 -2.41 -6.99 -7.40
N GLY A 15 -3.11 -6.97 -8.54
CA GLY A 15 -3.90 -5.82 -8.99
C GLY A 15 -3.11 -4.83 -9.84
N ARG A 16 -3.68 -3.64 -10.05
CA ARG A 16 -3.09 -2.56 -10.87
C ARG A 16 -2.90 -1.32 -10.01
N PRO A 17 -1.81 -0.54 -10.15
CA PRO A 17 -1.70 0.82 -9.62
C PRO A 17 -3.01 1.58 -9.81
N PRO A 18 -3.49 2.32 -8.79
CA PRO A 18 -4.71 3.08 -9.00
C PRO A 18 -4.42 4.23 -9.96
N SER A 19 -5.47 4.79 -10.54
CA SER A 19 -5.33 5.97 -11.39
C SER A 19 -4.96 7.19 -10.56
N LEU A 20 -4.32 8.19 -11.18
CA LEU A 20 -3.93 9.41 -10.49
C LEU A 20 -5.14 10.32 -10.17
N ASP A 21 -6.25 10.13 -10.89
CA ASP A 21 -7.53 10.79 -10.65
C ASP A 21 -8.41 10.09 -9.60
N ASP A 22 -8.01 8.91 -9.13
CA ASP A 22 -8.75 8.20 -8.09
C ASP A 22 -8.69 8.97 -6.77
N ALA A 23 -9.87 9.27 -6.19
CA ALA A 23 -9.97 9.81 -4.85
C ALA A 23 -10.03 8.66 -3.83
N PHE A 24 -9.16 8.70 -2.81
CA PHE A 24 -9.17 7.72 -1.72
C PHE A 24 -9.62 8.37 -0.42
N THR A 25 -10.64 7.78 0.20
CA THR A 25 -11.10 8.14 1.55
C THR A 25 -10.22 7.48 2.63
N GLY A 26 -9.78 6.25 2.36
CA GLY A 26 -8.92 5.45 3.23
C GLY A 26 -7.45 5.38 2.76
N CYS A 27 -6.74 4.35 3.19
CA CYS A 27 -5.41 4.00 2.70
C CYS A 27 -5.45 3.64 1.20
N PRO A 28 -4.64 4.30 0.34
CA PRO A 28 -4.62 4.03 -1.11
C PRO A 28 -4.11 2.61 -1.45
N PHE A 29 -3.47 1.95 -0.50
CA PHE A 29 -2.99 0.58 -0.63
C PHE A 29 -4.02 -0.47 -0.19
N ALA A 30 -5.16 -0.09 0.42
CA ALA A 30 -6.16 -1.05 0.90
C ALA A 30 -6.60 -2.08 -0.17
N PRO A 31 -6.87 -1.70 -1.44
CA PRO A 31 -7.33 -2.66 -2.47
C PRO A 31 -6.30 -3.73 -2.88
N ARG A 32 -5.04 -3.58 -2.49
CA ARG A 32 -3.89 -4.40 -2.93
C ARG A 32 -3.01 -4.89 -1.76
N CYS A 33 -3.33 -4.47 -0.53
CA CYS A 33 -2.55 -4.79 0.65
C CYS A 33 -2.98 -6.16 1.21
N PRO A 34 -2.08 -7.14 1.37
CA PRO A 34 -2.42 -8.44 1.94
C PRO A 34 -2.78 -8.37 3.44
N HIS A 35 -2.60 -7.21 4.08
CA HIS A 35 -2.89 -6.97 5.49
C HIS A 35 -3.97 -5.89 5.69
N ALA A 36 -4.78 -5.60 4.66
CA ALA A 36 -5.86 -4.63 4.80
C ALA A 36 -6.83 -5.03 5.92
N ALA A 37 -7.21 -4.05 6.74
CA ALA A 37 -8.22 -4.16 7.77
C ALA A 37 -9.32 -3.11 7.52
N ALA A 38 -10.47 -3.22 8.20
CA ALA A 38 -11.61 -2.31 7.98
C ALA A 38 -11.21 -0.82 8.07
N VAL A 39 -10.38 -0.46 9.05
CA VAL A 39 -9.87 0.91 9.22
C VAL A 39 -9.14 1.46 7.99
N CYS A 40 -8.52 0.59 7.19
CA CYS A 40 -7.80 0.97 5.97
C CYS A 40 -8.74 1.51 4.88
N GLU A 41 -10.02 1.16 4.90
CA GLU A 41 -11.01 1.68 3.94
C GLU A 41 -11.70 2.96 4.45
N GLU A 42 -11.63 3.22 5.76
CA GLU A 42 -12.34 4.30 6.43
C GLU A 42 -11.54 5.61 6.51
N ARG A 43 -10.23 5.54 6.77
CA ARG A 43 -9.39 6.74 6.96
C ARG A 43 -7.94 6.54 6.51
N PRO A 44 -7.19 7.62 6.23
CA PRO A 44 -5.76 7.52 5.99
C PRO A 44 -5.00 7.18 7.29
N PRO A 45 -3.88 6.45 7.19
CA PRO A 45 -3.02 6.20 8.34
C PRO A 45 -2.17 7.41 8.72
N ALA A 46 -1.79 7.49 9.99
CA ALA A 46 -0.84 8.47 10.50
C ALA A 46 0.59 8.13 10.06
N LEU A 47 1.43 9.15 9.89
CA LEU A 47 2.86 8.95 9.64
C LEU A 47 3.57 8.65 10.97
N VAL A 48 4.06 7.43 11.12
CA VAL A 48 4.80 6.95 12.29
C VAL A 48 6.14 6.38 11.81
N ASP A 49 7.25 6.87 12.38
CA ASP A 49 8.61 6.39 12.07
C ASP A 49 8.94 6.28 10.57
N GLY A 50 8.40 7.21 9.76
CA GLY A 50 8.63 7.25 8.32
C GLY A 50 7.72 6.35 7.48
N ALA A 51 6.72 5.70 8.08
CA ALA A 51 5.73 4.88 7.39
C ALA A 51 4.30 5.30 7.75
N ALA A 52 3.41 5.32 6.76
CA ALA A 52 1.99 5.58 6.95
C ALA A 52 1.23 4.25 6.85
N CYS A 53 1.05 3.55 7.98
CA CYS A 53 0.45 2.23 8.06
C CYS A 53 -0.34 2.04 9.36
N HIS A 54 -1.60 1.60 9.26
CA HIS A 54 -2.44 1.35 10.43
C HIS A 54 -1.93 0.24 11.37
N LEU A 55 -1.03 -0.62 10.90
CA LEU A 55 -0.39 -1.63 11.76
C LEU A 55 0.71 -1.06 12.67
N LEU A 56 1.13 0.19 12.43
CA LEU A 56 2.13 0.90 13.23
C LEU A 56 1.51 1.93 14.18
N GLU A 57 0.20 2.14 14.06
CA GLU A 57 -0.55 3.01 14.96
C GLU A 57 -0.84 2.22 16.24
N VAL A 58 -0.06 2.49 17.29
CA VAL A 58 -0.22 1.90 18.62
C VAL A 58 -1.37 2.56 19.37
#